data_AF-A0AAJ4IDT7-F1
#
_entry.id   AF-A0AAJ4IDT7-F1
#
_cell.length_a   1.000
_cell.length_b   1.000
_cell.length_c   1.000
_cell.angle_alpha   90.00
_cell.angle_beta   90.00
_cell.angle_gamma   90.00
#
_symmetry.space_group_name_H-M   'P 1'
#
loop_
_entity.id
_entity.type
_entity.pdbx_description
1 polymer ?
#
loop_
_entity_poly.entity_id
_entity_poly.type
_entity_poly.pdbx_seq_one_letter_code
_entity_poly.pdbx_strand_id
1 'polypeptide(L)'
;MYDEHLELQHILLEIKAERWHAIERFLFPYYCYRHQLVSRHGKPDWNLARDQLPRSSKVTRSKQGVIEPLVPEASVVGLLKGFWKNNENITLEQLECLLATWLEYVVIRKEELKALKQAGLEKSMPSEWYQTDKPTLGARFDKVGIKINR
;
A
#
# COMPACT_ATOMS: atom_id res chain seq x y z
N MET A 1 -10.56 -6.84 -14.10
CA MET A 1 -9.58 -6.87 -15.22
C MET A 1 -9.57 -5.55 -15.99
N TYR A 2 -10.72 -4.96 -16.36
CA TYR A 2 -10.75 -3.61 -16.97
C TYR A 2 -10.49 -2.48 -15.95
N ASP A 3 -11.13 -2.53 -14.79
CA ASP A 3 -11.01 -1.46 -13.78
C ASP A 3 -9.61 -1.37 -13.15
N GLU A 4 -8.94 -2.52 -12.93
CA GLU A 4 -7.52 -2.54 -12.50
C GLU A 4 -6.63 -1.79 -13.49
N HIS A 5 -6.78 -2.10 -14.79
CA HIS A 5 -6.00 -1.48 -15.84
C HIS A 5 -6.30 0.02 -15.96
N LEU A 6 -7.56 0.43 -15.78
CA LEU A 6 -7.94 1.85 -15.73
C LEU A 6 -7.27 2.58 -14.56
N GLU A 7 -7.28 2.03 -13.35
CA GLU A 7 -6.62 2.70 -12.22
C GLU A 7 -5.10 2.76 -12.40
N LEU A 8 -4.50 1.72 -12.98
CA LEU A 8 -3.08 1.73 -13.33
C LEU A 8 -2.76 2.84 -14.36
N GLN A 9 -3.62 3.04 -15.35
CA GLN A 9 -3.52 4.15 -16.31
C GLN A 9 -3.69 5.52 -15.63
N HIS A 10 -4.64 5.67 -14.69
CA HIS A 10 -4.77 6.90 -13.91
C HIS A 10 -3.49 7.21 -13.13
N ILE A 11 -2.92 6.23 -12.43
CA ILE A 11 -1.66 6.39 -11.71
C ILE A 11 -0.55 6.84 -12.69
N LEU A 12 -0.43 6.19 -13.86
CA LEU A 12 0.55 6.55 -14.87
C LEU A 12 0.37 7.99 -15.38
N LEU A 13 -0.88 8.43 -15.61
CA LEU A 13 -1.19 9.79 -16.03
C LEU A 13 -0.78 10.81 -14.97
N GLU A 14 -1.03 10.54 -13.69
CA GLU A 14 -0.60 11.44 -12.62
C GLU A 14 0.92 11.48 -12.44
N ILE A 15 1.63 10.35 -12.63
CA ILE A 15 3.10 10.31 -12.65
C ILE A 15 3.65 11.19 -13.77
N LYS A 16 3.13 11.03 -15.00
CA LYS A 16 3.56 11.82 -16.17
C LYS A 16 3.27 13.31 -16.02
N ALA A 17 2.20 13.66 -15.30
CA ALA A 17 1.86 15.03 -14.97
C ALA A 17 2.55 15.55 -13.70
N GLU A 18 3.41 14.74 -13.07
CA GLU A 18 4.09 15.01 -11.80
C GLU A 18 3.15 15.42 -10.65
N ARG A 19 1.89 14.97 -10.70
CA ARG A 19 0.87 15.25 -9.67
C ARG A 19 0.94 14.20 -8.56
N TRP A 20 2.09 14.12 -7.91
CA TRP A 20 2.40 13.09 -6.89
C TRP A 20 1.37 13.00 -5.77
N HIS A 21 0.83 14.13 -5.31
CA HIS A 21 -0.18 14.21 -4.26
C HIS A 21 -1.52 13.54 -4.64
N ALA A 22 -1.78 13.35 -5.93
CA ALA A 22 -3.01 12.75 -6.43
C ALA A 22 -2.94 11.21 -6.49
N ILE A 23 -1.74 10.61 -6.43
CA ILE A 23 -1.54 9.18 -6.68
C ILE A 23 -2.19 8.32 -5.59
N GLU A 24 -2.06 8.71 -4.32
CA GLU A 24 -2.54 7.93 -3.17
C GLU A 24 -4.02 7.51 -3.30
N ARG A 25 -4.86 8.38 -3.89
CA ARG A 25 -6.30 8.12 -4.08
C ARG A 25 -6.61 6.90 -4.96
N PHE A 26 -5.65 6.49 -5.80
CA PHE A 26 -5.80 5.39 -6.75
C PHE A 26 -5.16 4.09 -6.26
N LEU A 27 -4.27 4.15 -5.25
CA LEU A 27 -3.49 2.99 -4.83
C LEU A 27 -4.38 1.90 -4.22
N PHE A 28 -5.21 2.24 -3.23
CA PHE A 28 -6.09 1.26 -2.62
C PHE A 28 -7.17 0.71 -3.58
N PRO A 29 -7.85 1.53 -4.41
CA PRO A 29 -8.72 1.03 -5.47
C PRO A 29 -8.03 0.06 -6.44
N TYR A 30 -6.86 0.43 -6.96
CA TYR A 30 -6.05 -0.43 -7.84
C TYR A 30 -5.78 -1.79 -7.19
N TYR A 31 -5.31 -1.78 -5.93
CA TYR A 31 -5.05 -3.00 -5.17
C TYR A 31 -6.33 -3.85 -5.02
N CYS A 32 -7.47 -3.24 -4.71
CA CYS A 32 -8.72 -3.97 -4.58
C CYS A 32 -9.13 -4.66 -5.89
N TYR A 33 -8.99 -3.99 -7.03
CA TYR A 33 -9.33 -4.58 -8.33
C TYR A 33 -8.41 -5.75 -8.69
N ARG A 34 -7.10 -5.60 -8.44
CA ARG A 34 -6.11 -6.66 -8.67
C ARG A 34 -6.39 -7.91 -7.84
N HIS A 35 -6.76 -7.74 -6.57
CA HIS A 35 -6.98 -8.84 -5.62
C HIS A 35 -8.45 -9.30 -5.53
N GLN A 36 -9.32 -8.86 -6.45
CA GLN A 36 -10.77 -9.18 -6.45
C GLN A 36 -11.49 -8.82 -5.13
N LEU A 37 -11.02 -7.78 -4.44
CA LEU A 37 -11.62 -7.23 -3.22
C LEU A 37 -12.71 -6.20 -3.58
N VAL A 38 -13.66 -6.64 -4.39
CA VAL A 38 -14.74 -5.79 -4.94
C VAL A 38 -16.11 -6.28 -4.50
N SER A 39 -17.03 -5.34 -4.36
CA SER A 39 -18.44 -5.62 -4.10
C SER A 39 -19.09 -6.28 -5.33
N ARG A 40 -20.31 -6.80 -5.15
CA ARG A 40 -21.16 -7.31 -6.25
C ARG A 40 -21.40 -6.31 -7.39
N HIS A 41 -21.18 -5.01 -7.14
CA HIS A 41 -21.33 -3.94 -8.13
C HIS A 41 -20.00 -3.55 -8.79
N GLY A 42 -18.93 -4.33 -8.57
CA GLY A 42 -17.62 -4.09 -9.17
C GLY A 42 -16.88 -2.89 -8.58
N LYS A 43 -17.25 -2.40 -7.39
CA LYS A 43 -16.55 -1.30 -6.70
C LYS A 43 -15.65 -1.82 -5.58
N PRO A 44 -14.50 -1.18 -5.29
CA PRO A 44 -13.64 -1.53 -4.16
C PRO A 44 -14.44 -1.64 -2.85
N ASP A 45 -14.30 -2.76 -2.15
CA ASP A 45 -15.07 -3.04 -0.94
C ASP A 45 -14.15 -3.12 0.29
N TRP A 46 -14.20 -2.07 1.10
CA TRP A 46 -13.43 -1.95 2.33
C TRP A 46 -13.79 -3.01 3.38
N ASN A 47 -15.01 -3.51 3.40
CA ASN A 47 -15.40 -4.55 4.34
C ASN A 47 -14.85 -5.91 3.89
N LEU A 48 -14.99 -6.22 2.60
CA LEU A 48 -14.45 -7.43 2.03
C LEU A 48 -12.92 -7.49 2.18
N ALA A 49 -12.24 -6.38 1.87
CA ALA A 49 -10.80 -6.26 2.08
C ALA A 49 -10.42 -6.50 3.54
N ARG A 50 -11.14 -5.89 4.50
CA ARG A 50 -10.87 -6.09 5.93
C ARG A 50 -11.08 -7.55 6.39
N ASP A 51 -11.96 -8.30 5.72
CA ASP A 51 -12.24 -9.69 6.07
C ASP A 51 -11.21 -10.66 5.47
N GLN A 52 -10.71 -10.39 4.27
CA GLN A 52 -9.84 -11.30 3.52
C GLN A 52 -8.34 -11.02 3.67
N LEU A 53 -7.94 -9.78 3.96
CA LEU A 53 -6.53 -9.42 4.01
C LEU A 53 -5.78 -10.14 5.16
N PRO A 54 -4.46 -10.35 5.00
CA PRO A 54 -3.59 -10.79 6.08
C PRO A 54 -3.73 -9.85 7.28
N ARG A 55 -3.77 -10.42 8.49
CA ARG A 55 -4.11 -9.67 9.71
C ARG A 55 -3.06 -9.84 10.78
N SER A 56 -2.91 -8.82 11.64
CA SER A 56 -2.12 -8.97 12.86
C SER A 56 -2.65 -10.14 13.70
N SER A 57 -1.74 -10.89 14.29
CA SER A 57 -2.01 -11.93 15.29
C SER A 57 -2.95 -11.48 16.43
N LYS A 58 -3.04 -10.17 16.69
CA LYS A 58 -3.90 -9.60 17.73
C LYS A 58 -5.31 -9.25 17.25
N VAL A 59 -5.61 -9.30 15.95
CA VAL A 59 -6.93 -9.05 15.39
C VAL A 59 -7.76 -10.35 15.45
N THR A 60 -8.67 -10.43 16.42
CA THR A 60 -9.56 -11.60 16.58
C THR A 60 -10.89 -11.45 15.84
N ARG A 61 -11.34 -10.20 15.60
CA ARG A 61 -12.57 -9.88 14.88
C ARG A 61 -12.31 -8.80 13.84
N SER A 62 -12.75 -9.00 12.60
CA SER A 62 -12.51 -8.06 11.51
C SER A 62 -13.02 -6.65 11.81
N LYS A 63 -14.18 -6.50 12.47
CA LYS A 63 -14.76 -5.18 12.82
C LYS A 63 -13.88 -4.32 13.74
N GLN A 64 -12.89 -4.92 14.42
CA GLN A 64 -11.95 -4.20 15.29
C GLN A 64 -10.69 -3.77 14.53
N GLY A 65 -10.51 -4.26 13.30
CA GLY A 65 -9.37 -3.99 12.46
C GLY A 65 -9.52 -2.72 11.62
N VAL A 66 -8.38 -2.12 11.30
CA VAL A 66 -8.23 -1.08 10.28
C VAL A 66 -7.31 -1.63 9.20
N ILE A 67 -7.62 -1.31 7.95
CA ILE A 67 -6.73 -1.63 6.82
C ILE A 67 -5.60 -0.61 6.86
N GLU A 68 -4.38 -1.12 6.73
CA GLU A 68 -3.17 -0.33 6.80
C GLU A 68 -2.16 -0.87 5.77
N PRO A 69 -1.55 -0.03 4.93
CA PRO A 69 -0.58 -0.47 3.94
C PRO A 69 0.72 -0.94 4.62
N LEU A 70 1.37 -2.00 4.18
CA LEU A 70 2.62 -2.48 4.78
C LEU A 70 3.74 -1.42 4.65
N VAL A 71 3.93 -0.92 3.43
CA VAL A 71 4.72 0.27 3.14
C VAL A 71 3.76 1.46 3.01
N PRO A 72 3.90 2.55 3.79
CA PRO A 72 3.01 3.69 3.70
C PRO A 72 2.88 4.20 2.27
N GLU A 73 1.66 4.57 1.86
CA GLU A 73 1.36 5.04 0.50
C GLU A 73 2.28 6.20 0.08
N ALA A 74 2.54 7.15 0.99
CA ALA A 74 3.50 8.24 0.77
C ALA A 74 4.92 7.75 0.45
N SER A 75 5.36 6.64 1.06
CA SER A 75 6.66 6.02 0.76
C SER A 75 6.63 5.31 -0.59
N VAL A 76 5.52 4.64 -0.96
CA VAL A 76 5.33 4.07 -2.30
C VAL A 76 5.39 5.18 -3.36
N VAL A 77 4.72 6.30 -3.15
CA VAL A 77 4.79 7.48 -4.03
C VAL A 77 6.23 8.00 -4.13
N GLY A 78 6.98 8.02 -3.03
CA GLY A 78 8.40 8.36 -3.03
C GLY A 78 9.26 7.42 -3.91
N LEU A 79 9.00 6.12 -3.86
CA LEU A 79 9.66 5.12 -4.73
C LEU A 79 9.32 5.35 -6.19
N LEU A 80 8.05 5.58 -6.52
CA LEU A 80 7.61 5.90 -7.88
C LEU A 80 8.28 7.17 -8.40
N LYS A 81 8.36 8.21 -7.57
CA LYS A 81 9.05 9.46 -7.91
C LYS A 81 10.55 9.25 -8.15
N GLY A 82 11.21 8.44 -7.32
CA GLY A 82 12.62 8.07 -7.52
C GLY A 82 12.83 7.29 -8.81
N PHE A 83 11.95 6.33 -9.11
CA PHE A 83 12.01 5.55 -10.34
C PHE A 83 11.79 6.42 -11.58
N TRP A 84 10.79 7.32 -11.55
CA TRP A 84 10.52 8.27 -12.62
C TRP A 84 11.73 9.14 -12.94
N LYS A 85 12.37 9.72 -11.91
CA LYS A 85 13.56 10.57 -12.07
C LYS A 85 14.72 9.85 -12.78
N ASN A 86 14.84 8.53 -12.61
CA ASN A 86 15.93 7.75 -13.18
C ASN A 86 15.62 7.19 -14.58
N ASN A 87 14.35 7.12 -14.99
CA ASN A 87 13.94 6.41 -16.20
C ASN A 87 13.12 7.27 -17.19
N GLU A 88 12.52 8.38 -16.75
CA GLU A 88 11.68 9.36 -17.50
C GLU A 88 10.51 8.80 -18.34
N ASN A 89 10.43 7.49 -18.56
CA ASN A 89 9.48 6.80 -19.41
C ASN A 89 9.03 5.49 -18.76
N ILE A 90 8.45 5.60 -17.56
CA ILE A 90 7.86 4.43 -16.88
C ILE A 90 6.74 3.84 -17.76
N THR A 91 6.84 2.55 -18.06
CA THR A 91 5.79 1.80 -18.78
C THR A 91 4.71 1.31 -17.81
N LEU A 92 3.56 0.87 -18.32
CA LEU A 92 2.52 0.28 -17.49
C LEU A 92 3.02 -1.00 -16.79
N GLU A 93 3.80 -1.83 -17.49
CA GLU A 93 4.35 -3.08 -16.95
C GLU A 93 5.34 -2.81 -15.82
N GLN A 94 6.19 -1.77 -15.96
CA GLN A 94 7.12 -1.36 -14.91
C GLN A 94 6.38 -0.82 -13.69
N LEU A 95 5.36 0.01 -13.90
CA LEU A 95 4.51 0.53 -12.84
C LEU A 95 3.79 -0.62 -12.11
N GLU A 96 3.23 -1.57 -12.85
CA GLU A 96 2.58 -2.75 -12.30
C GLU A 96 3.55 -3.57 -11.43
N CYS A 97 4.77 -3.82 -11.92
CA CYS A 97 5.82 -4.51 -11.16
C CYS A 97 6.18 -3.78 -9.86
N LEU A 98 6.32 -2.46 -9.90
CA LEU A 98 6.62 -1.65 -8.71
C LEU A 98 5.50 -1.73 -7.68
N LEU A 99 4.25 -1.58 -8.12
CA LEU A 99 3.09 -1.68 -7.22
C LEU A 99 2.93 -3.11 -6.68
N ALA A 100 3.10 -4.14 -7.51
CA ALA A 100 3.08 -5.54 -7.05
C ALA A 100 4.17 -5.85 -6.03
N THR A 101 5.28 -5.11 -6.03
CA THR A 101 6.35 -5.27 -5.06
C THR A 101 6.02 -4.55 -3.74
N TRP A 102 5.58 -3.30 -3.81
CA TRP A 102 5.57 -2.40 -2.64
C TRP A 102 4.17 -2.13 -2.06
N LEU A 103 3.12 -2.34 -2.84
CA LEU A 103 1.75 -2.01 -2.47
C LEU A 103 1.03 -3.25 -1.94
N GLU A 104 1.20 -3.50 -0.64
CA GLU A 104 0.50 -4.56 0.07
C GLU A 104 -0.24 -3.99 1.27
N TYR A 105 -1.39 -4.57 1.62
CA TYR A 105 -2.21 -4.11 2.74
C TYR A 105 -2.44 -5.21 3.77
N VAL A 106 -2.59 -4.80 5.02
CA VAL A 106 -2.87 -5.69 6.15
C VAL A 106 -3.96 -5.11 7.03
N VAL A 107 -4.52 -5.96 7.89
CA VAL A 107 -5.49 -5.55 8.90
C VAL A 107 -4.83 -5.57 10.27
N ILE A 108 -4.79 -4.41 10.93
CA ILE A 108 -4.25 -4.26 12.29
C ILE A 108 -5.29 -3.67 13.23
N ARG A 109 -5.06 -3.73 14.54
CA ARG A 109 -5.92 -3.04 15.50
C ARG A 109 -5.65 -1.54 15.51
N LYS A 110 -6.65 -0.77 15.97
CA LYS A 110 -6.50 0.68 16.16
C LYS A 110 -5.37 1.04 17.13
N GLU A 111 -5.13 0.22 18.14
CA GLU A 111 -4.03 0.42 19.10
C GLU A 111 -2.66 0.19 18.45
N GLU A 112 -2.57 -0.72 17.47
CA GLU A 112 -1.35 -0.98 16.71
C GLU A 112 -1.06 0.19 15.75
N LEU A 113 -2.10 0.74 15.10
CA LEU A 113 -1.97 1.98 14.32
C LEU A 113 -1.50 3.15 15.19
N LYS A 114 -2.03 3.27 16.41
CA LYS A 114 -1.58 4.28 17.37
C LYS A 114 -0.10 4.10 17.75
N ALA A 115 0.36 2.86 17.91
CA ALA A 115 1.78 2.58 18.19
C ALA A 115 2.69 2.99 17.02
N LEU A 116 2.29 2.70 15.77
CA LEU A 116 2.99 3.18 14.57
C LEU A 116 3.07 4.70 14.54
N LYS A 117 1.96 5.39 14.85
CA LYS A 117 1.92 6.85 14.94
C LYS A 117 2.85 7.41 16.02
N GLN A 118 2.84 6.82 17.22
CA GLN A 118 3.71 7.23 18.32
C GLN A 118 5.20 7.04 17.99
N ALA A 119 5.53 6.04 17.18
CA ALA A 119 6.88 5.81 16.68
C ALA A 119 7.27 6.69 15.48
N GLY A 120 6.36 7.55 14.99
CA GLY A 120 6.59 8.35 13.78
C GLY A 120 6.59 7.54 12.48
N LEU A 121 5.95 6.36 12.47
CA LEU A 121 5.94 5.40 11.36
C LEU A 121 4.56 5.26 10.70
N GLU A 122 3.62 6.16 10.99
CA GLU A 122 2.29 6.18 10.36
C GLU A 122 2.40 6.43 8.85
N LYS A 123 3.22 7.40 8.45
CA LYS A 123 3.33 7.85 7.04
C LYS A 123 4.71 7.64 6.42
N SER A 124 5.63 7.00 7.13
CA SER A 124 7.01 6.79 6.69
C SER A 124 7.55 5.44 7.12
N MET A 125 8.50 4.92 6.35
CA MET A 125 9.30 3.78 6.77
C MET A 125 10.39 4.22 7.77
N PRO A 126 10.97 3.29 8.54
CA PRO A 126 12.13 3.57 9.38
C PRO A 126 13.31 4.08 8.52
N SER A 127 14.17 4.93 9.08
CA SER A 127 15.32 5.51 8.37
C SER A 127 16.20 4.48 7.66
N GLU A 128 16.52 3.40 8.37
CA GLU A 128 17.32 2.27 7.92
C GLU A 128 16.72 1.55 6.71
N TRP A 129 15.41 1.65 6.50
CA TRP A 129 14.75 1.08 5.32
C TRP A 129 15.16 1.80 4.02
N TYR A 130 15.43 3.11 4.07
CA TYR A 130 15.88 3.88 2.91
C TYR A 130 17.39 3.73 2.62
N GLN A 131 18.14 3.15 3.55
CA GLN A 131 19.60 3.01 3.47
C GLN A 131 20.04 1.60 3.06
N THR A 132 19.11 0.65 2.95
CA THR A 132 19.41 -0.75 2.63
C THR A 132 19.08 -1.07 1.17
N ASP A 133 19.90 -1.93 0.57
CA ASP A 133 19.68 -2.45 -0.79
C ASP A 133 18.56 -3.51 -0.84
N LYS A 134 18.12 -4.02 0.32
CA LYS A 134 17.08 -5.06 0.42
C LYS A 134 16.00 -4.68 1.43
N PRO A 135 15.19 -3.64 1.13
CA PRO A 135 14.13 -3.21 2.03
C PRO A 135 13.05 -4.27 2.16
N THR A 136 12.48 -4.44 3.36
CA THR A 136 11.37 -5.37 3.60
C THR A 136 10.04 -4.62 3.76
N LEU A 137 8.93 -5.22 3.31
CA LEU A 137 7.60 -4.60 3.36
C LEU A 137 7.11 -4.35 4.80
N GLY A 138 7.50 -5.20 5.74
CA GLY A 138 7.03 -5.18 7.12
C GLY A 138 7.89 -4.37 8.09
N ALA A 139 8.97 -3.73 7.64
CA ALA A 139 10.01 -3.20 8.55
C ALA A 139 9.46 -2.28 9.66
N ARG A 140 8.45 -1.44 9.34
CA ARG A 140 7.83 -0.57 10.36
C ARG A 140 6.99 -1.32 11.39
N PHE A 141 6.35 -2.42 10.98
CA PHE A 141 5.57 -3.28 11.87
C PHE A 141 6.50 -4.07 12.79
N ASP A 142 7.60 -4.60 12.24
CA ASP A 142 8.63 -5.30 13.01
C ASP A 142 9.23 -4.38 14.08
N LYS A 143 9.51 -3.11 13.72
CA LYS A 143 10.06 -2.09 14.63
C LYS A 143 9.18 -1.80 15.85
N VAL A 144 7.86 -1.96 15.74
CA VAL A 144 6.91 -1.79 16.85
C VAL A 144 6.34 -3.12 17.37
N GLY A 145 6.89 -4.26 16.94
CA GLY A 145 6.50 -5.59 17.42
C GLY A 145 5.11 -6.06 16.99
N ILE A 146 4.60 -5.60 15.85
CA ILE A 146 3.34 -6.09 15.26
C ILE A 146 3.64 -7.30 14.37
N LYS A 147 3.05 -8.46 14.69
CA LYS A 147 3.20 -9.69 13.90
C LYS A 147 1.99 -9.90 12.99
N ILE A 148 2.21 -9.91 11.68
CA ILE A 148 1.19 -10.19 10.67
C ILE A 148 1.15 -11.70 10.38
N ASN A 149 -0.03 -12.30 10.42
CA ASN A 149 -0.26 -13.67 9.98
C ASN A 149 -0.42 -13.65 8.46
N ARG A 150 0.53 -14.25 7.75
CA ARG A 150 0.50 -14.44 6.29
C ARG A 150 0.42 -15.92 5.97
#